data_AF-A0A6H1C1M0-F1
#
_entry.id   AF-A0A6H1C1M0-F1
#
_cell.length_a   1.000
_cell.length_b   1.000
_cell.length_c   1.000
_cell.angle_alpha   90.00
_cell.angle_beta   90.00
_cell.angle_gamma   90.00
#
_symmetry.space_group_name_H-M   'P 1'
#
loop_
_entity.id
_entity.type
_entity.pdbx_description
1 polymer ?
#
loop_
_entity_poly.entity_id
_entity_poly.type
_entity_poly.pdbx_seq_one_letter_code
_entity_poly.pdbx_strand_id
1 'polypeptide(L)'
;MTSSDPRPVAGPQRPTLLVIGDSLSYYGPKGGLPADHPRIWPNIVARELDWDVELVARIGWTTRDAWWAMTQDPRVWATIPRAGAVVLAVGGMDTLPSPLPTALRETLRYVRPPRLRRVVRETYGWLQPRLSPLGWPVALPPRVSVDYLETIRESLAYMRPDLPVIGTLPSVHRSEQYRAVHRGRPAAARAINRWASEKSVPLVDLGEAVHADIHSGAANPDGIHWGWDGHSEVAAAVLEAVRMVRRDARAAAEDIR
;
A
#
# COMPACT_ATOMS: atom_id res chain seq x y z
N MET A 1 11.34 14.36 46.17
CA MET A 1 10.11 13.54 46.23
C MET A 1 9.91 12.89 44.88
N THR A 2 10.43 11.67 44.72
CA THR A 2 10.26 10.83 43.52
C THR A 2 8.95 10.07 43.68
N SER A 3 7.89 10.51 43.01
CA SER A 3 6.68 9.69 42.88
C SER A 3 6.96 8.60 41.84
N SER A 4 7.35 7.43 42.32
CA SER A 4 7.34 6.20 41.56
C SER A 4 5.94 5.61 41.62
N ASP A 5 5.01 6.17 40.84
CA ASP A 5 3.76 5.47 40.59
C ASP A 5 4.07 4.28 39.65
N PRO A 6 3.69 3.05 40.04
CA PRO A 6 3.80 1.92 39.14
C PRO A 6 2.82 2.15 37.99
N ARG A 7 3.37 2.32 36.77
CA ARG A 7 2.59 2.32 35.54
C ARG A 7 1.66 1.09 35.56
N PRO A 8 0.35 1.25 35.34
CA PRO A 8 -0.54 0.11 35.29
C PRO A 8 0.00 -0.86 34.25
N VAL A 9 0.14 -2.13 34.65
CA VAL A 9 0.50 -3.22 33.74
C VAL A 9 -0.56 -3.22 32.66
N ALA A 10 -0.20 -2.74 31.46
CA ALA A 10 -1.10 -2.76 30.33
C ALA A 10 -1.58 -4.20 30.15
N GLY A 11 -2.90 -4.39 30.06
CA GLY A 11 -3.47 -5.68 29.70
C GLY A 11 -2.85 -6.20 28.39
N PRO A 12 -3.08 -7.48 28.02
CA PRO A 12 -2.50 -8.04 26.81
C PRO A 12 -2.78 -7.12 25.62
N GLN A 13 -1.71 -6.51 25.08
CA GLN A 13 -1.85 -5.51 24.04
C GLN A 13 -2.30 -6.22 22.76
N ARG A 14 -3.39 -5.72 22.15
CA ARG A 14 -3.89 -6.26 20.88
C ARG A 14 -2.78 -6.15 19.81
N PRO A 15 -2.56 -7.21 19.00
CA PRO A 15 -1.63 -7.10 17.88
C PRO A 15 -2.06 -5.98 16.93
N THR A 16 -1.10 -5.34 16.28
CA THR A 16 -1.38 -4.29 15.29
C THR A 16 -1.17 -4.82 13.87
N LEU A 17 -2.12 -4.55 12.97
CA LEU A 17 -1.94 -4.66 11.53
C LEU A 17 -1.22 -3.39 11.05
N LEU A 18 0.06 -3.53 10.69
CA LEU A 18 0.82 -2.42 10.10
C LEU A 18 0.60 -2.43 8.58
N VAL A 19 0.02 -1.37 8.05
CA VAL A 19 -0.18 -1.20 6.61
C VAL A 19 0.70 -0.06 6.11
N ILE A 20 1.66 -0.39 5.25
CA ILE A 20 2.42 0.62 4.49
C ILE A 20 1.84 0.65 3.09
N GLY A 21 1.11 1.72 2.76
CA GLY A 21 0.24 1.76 1.59
C GLY A 21 0.24 3.07 0.82
N ASP A 22 -0.55 3.13 -0.24
CA ASP A 22 -0.88 4.37 -0.96
C ASP A 22 -2.33 4.81 -0.71
N SER A 23 -2.87 5.69 -1.57
CA SER A 23 -4.24 6.18 -1.43
C SER A 23 -5.31 5.09 -1.52
N LEU A 24 -5.05 3.95 -2.16
CA LEU A 24 -6.00 2.82 -2.21
C LEU A 24 -6.30 2.25 -0.81
N SER A 25 -5.47 2.58 0.19
CA SER A 25 -5.68 2.14 1.56
C SER A 25 -6.69 2.97 2.35
N TYR A 26 -6.98 4.20 1.94
CA TYR A 26 -7.85 5.11 2.72
C TYR A 26 -8.79 6.02 1.90
N TYR A 27 -8.71 5.99 0.57
CA TYR A 27 -9.70 6.66 -0.28
C TYR A 27 -10.89 5.76 -0.51
N GLY A 28 -12.09 6.26 -0.23
CA GLY A 28 -13.34 5.61 -0.60
C GLY A 28 -13.99 6.23 -1.84
N PRO A 29 -15.29 5.95 -2.08
CA PRO A 29 -15.98 6.35 -3.30
C PRO A 29 -16.14 7.87 -3.49
N LYS A 30 -15.91 8.65 -2.43
CA LYS A 30 -16.06 10.12 -2.44
C LYS A 30 -14.75 10.87 -2.15
N GLY A 31 -13.62 10.19 -2.08
CA GLY A 31 -12.30 10.78 -1.81
C GLY A 31 -11.64 10.23 -0.54
N GLY A 32 -10.63 10.94 -0.06
CA GLY A 32 -9.83 10.54 1.09
C GLY A 32 -10.62 10.54 2.40
N LEU A 33 -10.45 9.48 3.19
CA LEU A 33 -11.09 9.29 4.49
C LEU A 33 -10.06 9.35 5.62
N PRO A 34 -10.49 9.57 6.87
CA PRO A 34 -9.64 9.34 8.05
C PRO A 34 -9.07 7.91 8.08
N ALA A 35 -7.86 7.76 8.62
CA ALA A 35 -7.17 6.46 8.69
C ALA A 35 -7.90 5.42 9.58
N ASP A 36 -8.78 5.89 10.47
CA ASP A 36 -9.62 5.08 11.37
C ASP A 36 -11.05 4.87 10.83
N HIS A 37 -11.34 5.28 9.59
CA HIS A 37 -12.67 5.11 9.02
C HIS A 37 -13.08 3.62 8.96
N PRO A 38 -14.23 3.21 9.50
CA PRO A 38 -14.52 1.78 9.74
C PRO A 38 -14.72 0.95 8.46
N ARG A 39 -14.94 1.62 7.32
CA ARG A 39 -15.23 0.97 6.03
C ARG A 39 -14.03 0.85 5.08
N ILE A 40 -12.86 1.35 5.45
CA ILE A 40 -11.65 1.12 4.63
C ILE A 40 -11.08 -0.26 4.95
N TRP A 41 -10.53 -0.92 3.94
CA TRP A 41 -10.11 -2.32 4.04
C TRP A 41 -9.19 -2.63 5.23
N PRO A 42 -8.22 -1.77 5.66
CA PRO A 42 -7.36 -2.08 6.81
C PRO A 42 -8.16 -2.26 8.09
N ASN A 43 -9.15 -1.38 8.32
CA ASN A 43 -9.97 -1.39 9.53
C ASN A 43 -10.99 -2.53 9.51
N ILE A 44 -11.46 -2.94 8.33
CA ILE A 44 -12.28 -4.15 8.18
C ILE A 44 -11.46 -5.38 8.60
N VAL A 45 -10.25 -5.55 8.07
CA VAL A 45 -9.36 -6.69 8.41
C VAL A 45 -9.07 -6.74 9.91
N ALA A 46 -8.67 -5.61 10.50
CA ALA A 46 -8.30 -5.57 11.91
C ALA A 46 -9.50 -5.85 12.83
N ARG A 47 -10.69 -5.34 12.50
CA ARG A 47 -11.93 -5.66 13.23
C ARG A 47 -12.23 -7.17 13.22
N GLU A 48 -12.06 -7.84 12.08
CA GLU A 48 -12.27 -9.29 11.95
C GLU A 48 -11.19 -10.14 12.67
N LEU A 49 -10.07 -9.53 13.06
CA LEU A 49 -8.99 -10.17 13.81
C LEU A 49 -8.96 -9.78 15.31
N ASP A 50 -9.80 -8.84 15.73
CA ASP A 50 -9.70 -8.12 17.02
C ASP A 50 -8.33 -7.44 17.24
N TRP A 51 -7.81 -6.79 16.18
CA TRP A 51 -6.50 -6.13 16.13
C TRP A 51 -6.65 -4.61 16.04
N ASP A 52 -5.55 -3.91 16.35
CA ASP A 52 -5.42 -2.48 16.04
C ASP A 52 -4.88 -2.27 14.61
N VAL A 53 -5.00 -1.05 14.07
CA VAL A 53 -4.39 -0.66 12.78
C VAL A 53 -3.39 0.46 13.00
N GLU A 54 -2.21 0.34 12.39
CA GLU A 54 -1.37 1.49 12.08
C GLU A 54 -1.29 1.62 10.56
N LEU A 55 -1.89 2.69 10.03
CA LEU A 55 -1.88 2.97 8.59
C LEU A 55 -0.89 4.10 8.28
N VAL A 56 0.14 3.75 7.53
CA VAL A 56 1.17 4.67 7.03
C VAL A 56 1.06 4.72 5.53
N ALA A 57 0.29 5.68 5.03
CA ALA A 57 -0.01 5.80 3.61
C ALA A 57 -0.18 7.25 3.17
N ARG A 58 0.15 7.54 1.90
CA ARG A 58 -0.16 8.82 1.25
C ARG A 58 -0.49 8.61 -0.22
N ILE A 59 -1.26 9.56 -0.76
CA ILE A 59 -1.57 9.61 -2.18
C ILE A 59 -0.32 9.58 -3.07
N GLY A 60 -0.35 8.72 -4.07
CA GLY A 60 0.70 8.62 -5.09
C GLY A 60 1.99 7.94 -4.64
N TRP A 61 2.00 7.28 -3.47
CA TRP A 61 3.15 6.55 -2.98
C TRP A 61 3.49 5.34 -3.85
N THR A 62 4.77 5.22 -4.14
CA THR A 62 5.40 4.06 -4.78
C THR A 62 6.08 3.16 -3.74
N THR A 63 6.59 2.01 -4.15
CA THR A 63 7.44 1.17 -3.27
C THR A 63 8.67 1.91 -2.72
N ARG A 64 9.21 2.89 -3.46
CA ARG A 64 10.26 3.78 -2.96
C ARG A 64 9.80 4.60 -1.77
N ASP A 65 8.58 5.14 -1.81
CA ASP A 65 8.04 5.95 -0.72
C ASP A 65 7.74 5.08 0.51
N ALA A 66 7.33 3.83 0.31
CA ALA A 66 7.21 2.84 1.39
C ALA A 66 8.55 2.60 2.10
N TRP A 67 9.66 2.51 1.36
CA TRP A 67 10.99 2.41 1.96
C TRP A 67 11.37 3.65 2.77
N TRP A 68 11.05 4.84 2.28
CA TRP A 68 11.27 6.07 3.04
C TRP A 68 10.41 6.13 4.30
N ALA A 69 9.15 5.70 4.24
CA ALA A 69 8.31 5.57 5.42
C ALA A 69 8.91 4.59 6.45
N MET A 70 9.34 3.43 5.99
CA MET A 70 10.00 2.40 6.80
C MET A 70 11.26 2.93 7.52
N THR A 71 12.00 3.84 6.89
CA THR A 71 13.28 4.38 7.41
C THR A 71 13.19 5.76 8.04
N GLN A 72 12.04 6.42 8.03
CA GLN A 72 11.91 7.80 8.53
C GLN A 72 10.65 8.06 9.37
N ASP A 73 9.62 7.21 9.30
CA ASP A 73 8.40 7.41 10.08
C ASP A 73 8.50 6.69 11.43
N PRO A 74 8.62 7.41 12.57
CA PRO A 74 8.77 6.79 13.88
C PRO A 74 7.54 5.96 14.30
N ARG A 75 6.37 6.15 13.67
CA ARG A 75 5.18 5.34 13.92
C ARG A 75 5.35 3.91 13.40
N VAL A 76 6.08 3.73 12.30
CA VAL A 76 6.44 2.40 11.79
C VAL A 76 7.28 1.67 12.84
N TRP A 77 8.33 2.32 13.35
CA TRP A 77 9.22 1.73 14.36
C TRP A 77 8.52 1.44 15.68
N ALA A 78 7.64 2.34 16.13
CA ALA A 78 6.84 2.13 17.34
C ALA A 78 5.84 0.97 17.19
N THR A 79 5.45 0.63 15.96
CA THR A 79 4.47 -0.41 15.69
C THR A 79 5.10 -1.79 15.51
N ILE A 80 6.29 -1.89 14.91
CA ILE A 80 6.97 -3.18 14.64
C ILE A 80 7.02 -4.14 15.85
N PRO A 81 7.34 -3.70 17.09
CA PRO A 81 7.38 -4.59 18.25
C PRO A 81 6.03 -5.23 18.60
N ARG A 82 4.92 -4.57 18.26
CA ARG A 82 3.54 -5.02 18.56
C ARG A 82 2.77 -5.46 17.31
N ALA A 83 3.40 -5.41 16.14
CA ALA A 83 2.78 -5.82 14.89
C ALA A 83 2.54 -7.33 14.88
N GLY A 84 1.34 -7.74 14.46
CA GLY A 84 1.00 -9.15 14.20
C GLY A 84 1.23 -9.55 12.74
N ALA A 85 1.19 -8.59 11.83
CA ALA A 85 1.53 -8.72 10.41
C ALA A 85 1.83 -7.35 9.80
N VAL A 86 2.58 -7.34 8.70
CA VAL A 86 2.80 -6.15 7.86
C VAL A 86 2.23 -6.39 6.47
N VAL A 87 1.45 -5.44 5.96
CA VAL A 87 0.97 -5.45 4.57
C VAL A 87 1.66 -4.33 3.79
N LEU A 88 2.39 -4.70 2.75
CA LEU A 88 2.99 -3.77 1.79
C LEU A 88 1.98 -3.52 0.66
N ALA A 89 1.04 -2.60 0.90
CA ALA A 89 -0.06 -2.23 0.01
C ALA A 89 0.35 -1.10 -0.96
N VAL A 90 1.47 -1.31 -1.65
CA VAL A 90 2.09 -0.38 -2.61
C VAL A 90 2.46 -1.12 -3.90
N GLY A 91 2.87 -0.38 -4.92
CA GLY A 91 3.26 -0.94 -6.23
C GLY A 91 2.24 -0.66 -7.33
N GLY A 92 1.02 -0.24 -7.00
CA GLY A 92 0.03 0.23 -7.98
C GLY A 92 0.56 1.42 -8.77
N MET A 93 0.94 2.48 -8.04
CA MET A 93 1.49 3.71 -8.60
C MET A 93 2.76 3.50 -9.43
N ASP A 94 3.61 2.55 -9.05
CA ASP A 94 4.85 2.20 -9.76
C ASP A 94 4.58 1.88 -11.24
N THR A 95 3.45 1.23 -11.52
CA THR A 95 3.10 0.74 -12.86
C THR A 95 2.46 1.79 -13.77
N LEU A 96 2.07 2.93 -13.23
CA LEU A 96 1.32 3.93 -13.97
C LEU A 96 2.21 4.68 -14.97
N PRO A 97 1.68 5.03 -16.16
CA PRO A 97 2.40 5.88 -17.10
C PRO A 97 2.79 7.21 -16.46
N SER A 98 4.08 7.51 -16.47
CA SER A 98 4.67 8.67 -15.81
C SER A 98 5.51 9.44 -16.84
N PRO A 99 4.90 10.28 -17.69
CA PRO A 99 5.61 11.05 -18.72
C PRO A 99 6.64 12.02 -18.13
N LEU A 100 6.49 12.37 -16.85
CA LEU A 100 7.45 13.13 -16.08
C LEU A 100 7.86 12.31 -14.86
N PRO A 101 9.18 12.12 -14.62
CA PRO A 101 9.67 11.47 -13.41
C PRO A 101 8.98 11.98 -12.14
N THR A 102 8.64 11.08 -11.23
CA THR A 102 7.95 11.42 -9.96
C THR A 102 8.62 12.56 -9.21
N ALA A 103 9.95 12.64 -9.21
CA ALA A 103 10.69 13.73 -8.58
C ALA A 103 10.32 15.11 -9.16
N LEU A 104 10.22 15.24 -10.48
CA LEU A 104 9.80 16.49 -11.13
C LEU A 104 8.34 16.82 -10.81
N ARG A 105 7.45 15.83 -10.83
CA ARG A 105 6.05 15.99 -10.43
C ARG A 105 5.93 16.52 -9.00
N GLU A 106 6.71 15.97 -8.07
CA GLU A 106 6.71 16.41 -6.67
C GLU A 106 7.32 17.80 -6.48
N THR A 107 8.32 18.20 -7.30
CA THR A 107 8.88 19.55 -7.23
C THR A 107 7.89 20.65 -7.59
N LEU A 108 6.81 20.33 -8.32
CA LEU A 108 5.76 21.29 -8.69
C LEU A 108 5.20 22.04 -7.49
N ARG A 109 5.13 21.42 -6.31
CA ARG A 109 4.62 22.05 -5.08
C ARG A 109 5.48 23.23 -4.62
N TYR A 110 6.77 23.22 -4.95
CA TYR A 110 7.76 24.24 -4.58
C TYR A 110 7.93 25.35 -5.63
N VAL A 111 7.31 25.22 -6.81
CA VAL A 111 7.40 26.24 -7.87
C VAL A 111 6.85 27.58 -7.37
N ARG A 112 7.61 28.65 -7.60
CA ARG A 112 7.25 30.04 -7.29
C ARG A 112 7.47 30.91 -8.53
N PRO A 113 6.65 31.95 -8.74
CA PRO A 113 5.53 32.41 -7.92
C PRO A 113 4.24 31.54 -8.08
N PRO A 114 3.19 31.72 -7.25
CA PRO A 114 1.96 30.91 -7.31
C PRO A 114 1.25 30.88 -8.66
N ARG A 115 1.40 31.92 -9.49
CA ARG A 115 0.88 31.94 -10.87
C ARG A 115 1.60 30.93 -11.75
N LEU A 116 2.94 30.88 -11.71
CA LEU A 116 3.73 29.90 -12.45
C LEU A 116 3.38 28.47 -12.03
N ARG A 117 3.26 28.23 -10.72
CA ARG A 117 2.87 26.90 -10.21
C ARG A 117 1.52 26.43 -10.75
N ARG A 118 0.54 27.33 -10.86
CA ARG A 118 -0.78 27.00 -11.45
C ARG A 118 -0.64 26.60 -12.91
N VAL A 119 0.06 27.41 -13.71
CA VAL A 119 0.32 27.12 -15.14
C VAL A 119 1.02 25.78 -15.32
N VAL A 120 2.07 25.51 -14.54
CA VAL A 120 2.81 24.23 -14.66
C VAL A 120 1.93 23.04 -14.27
N ARG A 121 1.13 23.16 -13.19
CA ARG A 121 0.18 22.11 -12.79
C ARG A 121 -0.91 21.86 -13.83
N GLU A 122 -1.45 22.92 -14.43
CA GLU A 122 -2.47 22.83 -15.50
C GLU A 122 -1.88 22.18 -16.75
N THR A 123 -0.68 22.60 -17.15
CA THR A 123 0.03 22.03 -18.30
C THR A 123 0.35 20.55 -18.06
N TYR A 124 0.80 20.19 -16.85
CA TYR A 124 1.00 18.81 -16.46
C TYR A 124 -0.30 18.00 -16.57
N GLY A 125 -1.40 18.52 -16.00
CA GLY A 125 -2.71 17.88 -16.06
C GLY A 125 -3.22 17.71 -17.50
N TRP A 126 -2.88 18.64 -18.39
CA TRP A 126 -3.21 18.57 -19.81
C TRP A 126 -2.36 17.53 -20.57
N LEU A 127 -1.05 17.46 -20.26
CA LEU A 127 -0.11 16.54 -20.90
C LEU A 127 -0.30 15.09 -20.45
N GLN A 128 -0.54 14.85 -19.15
CA GLN A 128 -0.61 13.52 -18.56
C GLN A 128 -1.52 12.56 -19.37
N PRO A 129 -2.82 12.83 -19.56
CA PRO A 129 -3.69 11.92 -20.33
C PRO A 129 -3.34 11.82 -21.81
N ARG A 130 -2.61 12.79 -22.38
CA ARG A 130 -2.18 12.76 -23.79
C ARG A 130 -0.96 11.88 -24.00
N LEU A 131 -0.09 11.79 -22.99
CA LEU A 131 1.14 10.99 -23.03
C LEU A 131 0.95 9.61 -22.41
N SER A 132 -0.05 9.42 -21.53
CA SER A 132 -0.38 8.13 -20.92
C SER A 132 -0.50 6.95 -21.90
N PRO A 133 -1.09 7.10 -23.12
CA PRO A 133 -1.16 6.01 -24.11
C PRO A 133 0.18 5.42 -24.56
N LEU A 134 1.30 6.16 -24.40
CA LEU A 134 2.64 5.61 -24.61
C LEU A 134 2.90 4.42 -23.66
N GLY A 135 2.40 4.52 -22.43
CA GLY A 135 2.53 3.52 -21.37
C GLY A 135 3.97 3.29 -20.88
N TRP A 136 4.90 4.15 -21.31
CA TRP A 136 6.27 4.22 -20.85
C TRP A 136 6.75 5.68 -20.94
N PRO A 137 7.60 6.16 -20.01
CA PRO A 137 8.08 5.45 -18.82
C PRO A 137 6.99 5.23 -17.78
N VAL A 138 7.20 4.23 -16.93
CA VAL A 138 6.36 4.00 -15.73
C VAL A 138 6.97 4.75 -14.54
N ALA A 139 6.19 5.01 -13.49
CA ALA A 139 6.66 5.76 -12.34
C ALA A 139 7.87 5.10 -11.64
N LEU A 140 7.88 3.77 -11.57
CA LEU A 140 9.03 3.01 -11.09
C LEU A 140 9.18 1.68 -11.86
N PRO A 141 10.37 1.36 -12.40
CA PRO A 141 10.57 0.11 -13.13
C PRO A 141 10.38 -1.12 -12.23
N PRO A 142 9.84 -2.24 -12.76
CA PRO A 142 9.55 -3.45 -11.98
C PRO A 142 10.71 -3.97 -11.10
N ARG A 143 11.94 -3.94 -11.62
CA ARG A 143 13.13 -4.36 -10.87
C ARG A 143 13.35 -3.49 -9.64
N VAL A 144 13.26 -2.18 -9.81
CA VAL A 144 13.46 -1.22 -8.73
C VAL A 144 12.34 -1.34 -7.68
N SER A 145 11.10 -1.61 -8.12
CA SER A 145 9.99 -1.88 -7.20
C SER A 145 10.27 -3.11 -6.31
N VAL A 146 10.73 -4.21 -6.93
CA VAL A 146 11.11 -5.43 -6.20
C VAL A 146 12.30 -5.17 -5.26
N ASP A 147 13.31 -4.42 -5.70
CA ASP A 147 14.48 -4.10 -4.86
C ASP A 147 14.03 -3.39 -3.56
N TYR A 148 13.10 -2.42 -3.64
CA TYR A 148 12.55 -1.77 -2.45
C TYR A 148 11.68 -2.70 -1.59
N LEU A 149 10.83 -3.53 -2.21
CA LEU A 149 10.02 -4.51 -1.47
C LEU A 149 10.90 -5.49 -0.69
N GLU A 150 11.96 -6.00 -1.31
CA GLU A 150 12.92 -6.89 -0.66
C GLU A 150 13.68 -6.18 0.45
N THR A 151 14.14 -4.94 0.21
CA THR A 151 14.85 -4.15 1.22
C THR A 151 13.98 -3.93 2.47
N ILE A 152 12.69 -3.62 2.28
CA ILE A 152 11.73 -3.50 3.38
C ILE A 152 11.55 -4.84 4.12
N ARG A 153 11.32 -5.93 3.38
CA ARG A 153 11.12 -7.27 3.94
C ARG A 153 12.34 -7.74 4.75
N GLU A 154 13.54 -7.58 4.20
CA GLU A 154 14.80 -7.94 4.85
C GLU A 154 15.02 -7.11 6.12
N SER A 155 14.75 -5.80 6.07
CA SER A 155 14.84 -4.93 7.25
C SER A 155 13.87 -5.33 8.36
N LEU A 156 12.63 -5.69 7.99
CA LEU A 156 11.63 -6.21 8.93
C LEU A 156 12.08 -7.54 9.53
N ALA A 157 12.57 -8.47 8.71
CA ALA A 157 13.07 -9.76 9.16
C ALA A 157 14.29 -9.64 10.09
N TYR A 158 15.15 -8.64 9.87
CA TYR A 158 16.27 -8.35 10.78
C TYR A 158 15.79 -7.91 12.17
N MET A 159 14.71 -7.11 12.25
CA MET A 159 14.18 -6.60 13.53
C MET A 159 13.22 -7.56 14.22
N ARG A 160 12.41 -8.28 13.44
CA ARG A 160 11.37 -9.23 13.87
C ARG A 160 11.32 -10.40 12.87
N PRO A 161 12.18 -11.42 13.02
CA PRO A 161 12.23 -12.57 12.11
C PRO A 161 10.91 -13.34 12.01
N ASP A 162 10.08 -13.28 13.06
CA ASP A 162 8.79 -13.94 13.18
C ASP A 162 7.61 -13.13 12.60
N LEU A 163 7.82 -11.86 12.24
CA LEU A 163 6.75 -10.98 11.78
C LEU A 163 6.42 -11.24 10.30
N PRO A 164 5.22 -11.77 9.98
CA PRO A 164 4.86 -12.05 8.60
C PRO A 164 4.69 -10.77 7.79
N VAL A 165 5.21 -10.79 6.56
CA VAL A 165 5.08 -9.74 5.56
C VAL A 165 4.21 -10.26 4.42
N ILE A 166 3.18 -9.50 4.05
CA ILE A 166 2.27 -9.79 2.95
C ILE A 166 2.45 -8.68 1.90
N GLY A 167 2.62 -9.07 0.64
CA GLY A 167 2.71 -8.13 -0.48
C GLY A 167 1.39 -8.02 -1.24
N THR A 168 1.30 -7.02 -2.11
CA THR A 168 0.17 -6.87 -3.03
C THR A 168 0.63 -6.86 -4.49
N LEU A 169 -0.14 -7.46 -5.38
CA LEU A 169 0.00 -7.18 -6.81
C LEU A 169 -0.69 -5.86 -7.15
N PRO A 170 -0.19 -5.12 -8.17
CA PRO A 170 -0.77 -3.83 -8.55
C PRO A 170 -2.26 -3.94 -8.89
N SER A 171 -3.04 -2.94 -8.48
CA SER A 171 -4.47 -2.85 -8.78
C SER A 171 -4.76 -2.53 -10.27
N VAL A 172 -6.02 -2.37 -10.62
CA VAL A 172 -6.51 -1.93 -11.94
C VAL A 172 -7.30 -0.62 -11.79
N HIS A 173 -7.43 0.15 -12.89
CA HIS A 173 -8.11 1.44 -12.87
C HIS A 173 -8.76 1.76 -14.22
N ARG A 174 -9.80 2.59 -14.23
CA ARG A 174 -10.39 3.19 -15.44
C ARG A 174 -10.12 4.69 -15.57
N SER A 175 -9.18 5.19 -14.77
CA SER A 175 -8.86 6.62 -14.72
C SER A 175 -8.59 7.25 -16.08
N GLU A 176 -9.28 8.35 -16.35
CA GLU A 176 -9.06 9.14 -17.56
C GLU A 176 -7.67 9.79 -17.57
N GLN A 177 -7.14 10.16 -16.40
CA GLN A 177 -5.80 10.73 -16.25
C GLN A 177 -4.73 9.79 -16.84
N TYR A 178 -4.91 8.49 -16.64
CA TYR A 178 -4.01 7.46 -17.16
C TYR A 178 -4.56 6.76 -18.41
N ARG A 179 -5.67 7.25 -18.98
CA ARG A 179 -6.36 6.67 -20.15
C ARG A 179 -6.62 5.16 -20.04
N ALA A 180 -6.90 4.67 -18.83
CA ALA A 180 -7.04 3.24 -18.53
C ALA A 180 -5.86 2.36 -19.01
N VAL A 181 -4.65 2.94 -19.12
CA VAL A 181 -3.46 2.25 -19.61
C VAL A 181 -2.80 1.44 -18.51
N HIS A 182 -2.65 0.13 -18.74
CA HIS A 182 -2.01 -0.81 -17.82
C HIS A 182 -0.71 -1.43 -18.37
N ARG A 183 -0.04 -0.80 -19.35
CA ARG A 183 1.15 -1.40 -20.01
C ARG A 183 2.27 -1.80 -19.02
N GLY A 184 2.44 -1.06 -17.93
CA GLY A 184 3.41 -1.37 -16.88
C GLY A 184 3.03 -2.56 -15.98
N ARG A 185 1.73 -2.82 -15.80
CA ARG A 185 1.21 -3.77 -14.80
C ARG A 185 1.69 -5.21 -15.05
N PRO A 186 1.61 -5.80 -16.26
CA PRO A 186 2.04 -7.18 -16.47
C PRO A 186 3.50 -7.44 -16.12
N ALA A 187 4.40 -6.51 -16.44
CA ALA A 187 5.82 -6.66 -16.13
C ALA A 187 6.09 -6.57 -14.61
N ALA A 188 5.42 -5.64 -13.92
CA ALA A 188 5.47 -5.52 -12.47
C ALA A 188 4.89 -6.76 -11.76
N ALA A 189 3.71 -7.21 -12.16
CA ALA A 189 3.08 -8.40 -11.60
C ALA A 189 3.97 -9.64 -11.76
N ARG A 190 4.60 -9.84 -12.93
CA ARG A 190 5.55 -10.95 -13.12
C ARG A 190 6.79 -10.83 -12.22
N ALA A 191 7.32 -9.62 -12.03
CA ALA A 191 8.48 -9.41 -11.17
C ALA A 191 8.16 -9.66 -9.69
N ILE A 192 7.03 -9.13 -9.22
CA ILE A 192 6.56 -9.31 -7.84
C ILE A 192 6.22 -10.78 -7.57
N ASN A 193 5.55 -11.48 -8.50
CA ASN A 193 5.26 -12.91 -8.35
C ASN A 193 6.55 -13.75 -8.23
N ARG A 194 7.57 -13.48 -9.05
CA ARG A 194 8.86 -14.19 -8.94
C ARG A 194 9.51 -13.94 -7.58
N TRP A 195 9.64 -12.66 -7.18
CA TRP A 195 10.18 -12.29 -5.88
C TRP A 195 9.42 -12.96 -4.72
N ALA A 196 8.09 -12.93 -4.76
CA ALA A 196 7.25 -13.53 -3.75
C ALA A 196 7.43 -15.05 -3.65
N SER A 197 7.53 -15.74 -4.79
CA SER A 197 7.83 -17.17 -4.82
C SER A 197 9.22 -17.48 -4.27
N GLU A 198 10.24 -16.68 -4.60
CA GLU A 198 11.62 -16.86 -4.13
C GLU A 198 11.77 -16.59 -2.63
N LYS A 199 10.96 -15.68 -2.08
CA LYS A 199 11.05 -15.21 -0.69
C LYS A 199 9.92 -15.72 0.20
N SER A 200 9.05 -16.58 -0.34
CA SER A 200 7.87 -17.13 0.33
C SER A 200 6.97 -16.02 0.93
N VAL A 201 6.79 -14.93 0.20
CA VAL A 201 5.91 -13.82 0.59
C VAL A 201 4.52 -14.04 0.01
N PRO A 202 3.46 -14.19 0.82
CA PRO A 202 2.09 -14.25 0.31
C PRO A 202 1.71 -12.96 -0.40
N LEU A 203 0.93 -13.09 -1.48
CA LEU A 203 0.46 -11.97 -2.28
C LEU A 203 -1.05 -11.91 -2.31
N VAL A 204 -1.58 -10.69 -2.27
CA VAL A 204 -2.99 -10.38 -2.58
C VAL A 204 -3.07 -9.71 -3.93
N ASP A 205 -3.87 -10.25 -4.87
CA ASP A 205 -4.11 -9.61 -6.16
C ASP A 205 -5.18 -8.51 -6.05
N LEU A 206 -4.72 -7.26 -5.87
CA LEU A 206 -5.63 -6.12 -5.81
C LEU A 206 -6.36 -5.88 -7.13
N GLY A 207 -5.80 -6.31 -8.26
CA GLY A 207 -6.44 -6.15 -9.56
C GLY A 207 -7.61 -7.10 -9.73
N GLU A 208 -7.47 -8.34 -9.25
CA GLU A 208 -8.57 -9.32 -9.20
C GLU A 208 -9.68 -8.83 -8.25
N ALA A 209 -9.32 -8.53 -7.00
CA ALA A 209 -10.28 -8.20 -5.94
C ALA A 209 -11.20 -7.03 -6.29
N VAL A 210 -10.69 -6.03 -7.03
CA VAL A 210 -11.45 -4.79 -7.30
C VAL A 210 -11.95 -4.68 -8.73
N HIS A 211 -11.72 -5.68 -9.58
CA HIS A 211 -12.08 -5.63 -10.99
C HIS A 211 -13.58 -5.31 -11.17
N ALA A 212 -14.45 -6.00 -10.43
CA ALA A 212 -15.89 -5.78 -10.49
C ALA A 212 -16.28 -4.37 -10.00
N ASP A 213 -15.73 -3.94 -8.86
CA ASP A 213 -16.01 -2.65 -8.24
C ASP A 213 -15.64 -1.47 -9.15
N ILE A 214 -14.44 -1.48 -9.74
CA ILE A 214 -13.97 -0.42 -10.66
C ILE A 214 -14.92 -0.23 -11.85
N HIS A 215 -15.57 -1.29 -12.32
CA HIS A 215 -16.48 -1.25 -13.47
C HIS A 215 -17.96 -1.11 -13.09
N SER A 216 -18.30 -1.19 -11.80
CA SER A 216 -19.68 -1.15 -11.29
C SER A 216 -20.38 0.22 -11.44
N GLY A 217 -19.62 1.30 -11.52
CA GLY A 217 -20.15 2.67 -11.40
C GLY A 217 -20.25 3.18 -9.96
N ALA A 218 -20.08 2.32 -8.94
CA ALA A 218 -20.08 2.70 -7.53
C ALA A 218 -18.68 3.12 -7.02
N ALA A 219 -17.63 2.78 -7.75
CA ALA A 219 -16.26 3.23 -7.49
C ALA A 219 -16.10 4.74 -7.61
N ASN A 220 -14.99 5.27 -7.09
CA ASN A 220 -14.71 6.69 -7.13
C ASN A 220 -14.70 7.21 -8.59
N PRO A 221 -15.30 8.39 -8.85
CA PRO A 221 -15.36 8.97 -10.19
C PRO A 221 -13.98 9.27 -10.81
N ASP A 222 -12.90 9.35 -10.02
CA ASP A 222 -11.54 9.48 -10.57
C ASP A 222 -11.03 8.24 -11.31
N GLY A 223 -11.76 7.12 -11.18
CA GLY A 223 -11.49 5.86 -11.85
C GLY A 223 -10.28 5.11 -11.30
N ILE A 224 -9.74 5.50 -10.14
CA ILE A 224 -8.63 4.83 -9.45
C ILE A 224 -9.12 4.20 -8.14
N HIS A 225 -9.84 4.98 -7.32
CA HIS A 225 -10.20 4.55 -5.98
C HIS A 225 -11.51 3.78 -5.95
N TRP A 226 -11.63 2.91 -4.96
CA TRP A 226 -12.67 1.90 -4.92
C TRP A 226 -13.97 2.42 -4.31
N GLY A 227 -15.04 1.71 -4.61
CA GLY A 227 -16.27 1.72 -3.84
C GLY A 227 -16.12 0.89 -2.57
N TRP A 228 -17.23 0.75 -1.86
CA TRP A 228 -17.24 -0.02 -0.63
C TRP A 228 -17.12 -1.52 -0.87
N ASP A 229 -17.56 -2.01 -2.03
CA ASP A 229 -17.44 -3.41 -2.40
C ASP A 229 -15.97 -3.75 -2.66
N GLY A 230 -15.24 -2.90 -3.39
CA GLY A 230 -13.79 -3.07 -3.59
C GLY A 230 -13.00 -3.09 -2.27
N HIS A 231 -13.35 -2.23 -1.30
CA HIS A 231 -12.76 -2.31 0.05
C HIS A 231 -13.09 -3.62 0.78
N SER A 232 -14.29 -4.15 0.60
CA SER A 232 -14.73 -5.38 1.26
C SER A 232 -14.04 -6.61 0.67
N GLU A 233 -13.91 -6.68 -0.66
CA GLU A 233 -13.20 -7.76 -1.37
C GLU A 233 -11.70 -7.76 -1.04
N VAL A 234 -11.06 -6.59 -1.03
CA VAL A 234 -9.65 -6.48 -0.62
C VAL A 234 -9.47 -6.87 0.85
N ALA A 235 -10.40 -6.47 1.73
CA ALA A 235 -10.34 -6.88 3.13
C ALA A 235 -10.47 -8.41 3.27
N ALA A 236 -11.37 -9.05 2.53
CA ALA A 236 -11.54 -10.50 2.56
C ALA A 236 -10.25 -11.22 2.12
N ALA A 237 -9.65 -10.79 1.00
CA ALA A 237 -8.42 -11.39 0.47
C ALA A 237 -7.22 -11.18 1.41
N VAL A 238 -7.05 -9.99 1.99
CA VAL A 238 -5.99 -9.73 2.97
C VAL A 238 -6.21 -10.52 4.26
N LEU A 239 -7.46 -10.61 4.75
CA LEU A 239 -7.79 -11.37 5.94
C LEU A 239 -7.45 -12.87 5.77
N GLU A 240 -7.72 -13.42 4.59
CA GLU A 240 -7.33 -14.79 4.24
C GLU A 240 -5.80 -14.96 4.26
N ALA A 241 -5.07 -14.06 3.62
CA ALA A 241 -3.60 -14.08 3.62
C ALA A 241 -3.01 -14.00 5.04
N VAL A 242 -3.55 -13.11 5.90
CA VAL A 242 -3.12 -13.00 7.31
C VAL A 242 -3.44 -14.29 8.09
N ARG A 243 -4.61 -14.89 7.88
CA ARG A 243 -4.97 -16.15 8.55
C ARG A 243 -4.10 -17.32 8.08
N MET A 244 -3.72 -17.35 6.81
CA MET A 244 -2.80 -18.35 6.24
C MET A 244 -1.43 -18.29 6.94
N VAL A 245 -0.74 -17.14 6.92
CA VAL A 245 0.59 -17.02 7.52
C VAL A 245 0.61 -17.31 9.02
N ARG A 246 -0.48 -16.97 9.72
CA ARG A 246 -0.59 -17.26 11.16
C ARG A 246 -0.77 -18.75 11.44
N ARG A 247 -1.44 -19.50 10.56
CA ARG A 247 -1.53 -20.96 10.68
C ARG A 247 -0.18 -21.60 10.43
N ASP A 248 0.53 -21.17 9.38
CA ASP A 248 1.84 -21.70 9.04
C ASP A 248 2.87 -21.45 10.15
N ALA A 249 2.85 -20.24 10.74
CA ALA A 249 3.72 -19.91 11.87
C ALA A 249 3.42 -20.75 13.13
N ARG A 250 2.15 -21.11 13.37
CA ARG A 250 1.76 -21.99 14.49
C ARG A 250 2.21 -23.43 14.26
N ALA A 251 1.99 -23.96 13.05
CA ALA A 251 2.41 -25.31 12.71
C ALA A 251 3.94 -25.47 12.83
N ALA A 252 4.71 -24.50 12.32
CA ALA A 252 6.17 -24.51 12.47
C ALA A 252 6.64 -24.47 13.93
N ALA A 253 5.91 -23.79 14.82
CA ALA A 253 6.23 -23.75 16.25
C ALA A 253 5.86 -25.05 16.98
N GLU A 254 4.88 -25.79 16.48
CA GLU A 254 4.45 -27.09 17.01
C GLU A 254 5.40 -28.21 16.58
N ASP A 255 5.90 -28.22 15.33
CA ASP A 255 6.87 -29.21 14.83
C ASP A 255 8.25 -29.13 15.49
N ILE A 256 8.56 -28.02 16.18
CA ILE A 256 9.82 -27.82 16.92
C ILE A 256 9.71 -28.34 18.37
N ARG A 257 8.51 -28.66 18.86
CA ARG A 257 8.26 -29.15 20.24
C ARG A 257 8.15 -30.67 20.31
#